data_AF-A0A557RE61-F1
#
_entry.id   AF-A0A557RE61-F1
#
_cell.length_a   1.000
_cell.length_b   1.000
_cell.length_c   1.000
_cell.angle_alpha   90.00
_cell.angle_beta   90.00
_cell.angle_gamma   90.00
#
_symmetry.space_group_name_H-M   'P 1'
#
loop_
_entity.id
_entity.type
_entity.pdbx_description
1 polymer ?
#
loop_
_entity_poly.entity_id
_entity_poly.type
_entity_poly.pdbx_seq_one_letter_code
_entity_poly.pdbx_strand_id
1 'polypeptide(L)'
;MDRTPYRLDLNWQTRLALDWLTRDPETAAYWRAIARANDISAVTHELTTAMVEEVSALPASWARDAAMKSLQQVEWRELAQSLGAE
;
A
#
# COMPACT_ATOMS: atom_id res chain seq x y z
N MET A 1 14.99 13.48 -9.36
CA MET A 1 14.41 12.36 -8.59
C MET A 1 14.36 12.78 -7.13
N ASP A 2 13.24 13.37 -6.72
CA ASP A 2 13.01 13.70 -5.31
C ASP A 2 12.85 12.41 -4.53
N ARG A 3 13.90 12.01 -3.81
CA ARG A 3 13.81 10.99 -2.78
C ARG A 3 13.10 11.63 -1.59
N THR A 4 11.77 11.56 -1.58
CA THR A 4 10.98 11.74 -0.36
C THR A 4 11.61 10.82 0.70
N PRO A 5 11.92 11.32 1.91
CA PRO A 5 12.59 10.50 2.90
C PRO A 5 11.67 9.31 3.21
N TYR A 6 12.09 8.11 2.79
CA TYR A 6 11.45 6.88 3.22
C TYR A 6 11.39 6.95 4.74
N ARG A 7 10.19 6.83 5.30
CA ARG A 7 10.01 6.52 6.71
C ARG A 7 10.78 5.21 6.98
N LEU A 8 12.00 5.34 7.51
CA LEU A 8 12.95 4.24 7.71
C LEU A 8 12.48 3.27 8.80
N ASP A 9 11.45 3.66 9.54
CA ASP A 9 10.74 2.91 10.56
C ASP A 9 9.71 1.91 10.00
N LEU A 10 9.35 2.01 8.71
CA LEU A 10 8.43 1.05 8.09
C LEU A 10 9.08 -0.32 7.91
N ASN A 11 8.31 -1.38 8.22
CA ASN A 11 8.74 -2.72 7.89
C ASN A 11 8.91 -2.91 6.37
N TRP A 12 9.62 -3.97 5.95
CA TRP A 12 9.99 -4.11 4.55
C TRP A 12 8.78 -4.37 3.64
N GLN A 13 7.72 -5.02 4.12
CA GLN A 13 6.49 -5.26 3.37
C GLN A 13 5.73 -3.95 3.14
N THR A 14 5.64 -3.09 4.16
CA THR A 14 5.03 -1.77 4.04
C THR A 14 5.81 -0.89 3.05
N ARG A 15 7.15 -0.95 3.08
CA ARG A 15 7.98 -0.24 2.08
C ARG A 15 7.76 -0.76 0.66
N LEU A 16 7.64 -2.07 0.48
CA LEU A 16 7.35 -2.66 -0.82
C LEU A 16 5.96 -2.25 -1.34
N ALA A 17 4.95 -2.25 -0.47
CA ALA A 17 3.61 -1.78 -0.81
C ALA A 17 3.62 -0.31 -1.21
N LEU A 18 4.31 0.54 -0.44
CA LEU A 18 4.44 1.97 -0.75
C LEU A 18 5.15 2.20 -2.10
N ASP A 19 6.26 1.50 -2.34
CA ASP A 19 6.99 1.58 -3.61
C ASP A 19 6.08 1.15 -4.77
N TRP A 20 5.36 0.04 -4.64
CA TRP A 20 4.41 -0.42 -5.66
C TRP A 20 3.30 0.60 -5.96
N LEU A 21 2.65 1.14 -4.92
CA LEU A 21 1.59 2.15 -5.05
C LEU A 21 2.07 3.47 -5.63
N THR A 22 3.36 3.80 -5.46
CA THR A 22 3.92 5.09 -5.88
C THR A 22 4.85 4.99 -7.08
N ARG A 23 5.06 3.79 -7.62
CA ARG A 23 5.92 3.53 -8.79
C ARG A 23 5.44 4.25 -10.03
N ASP A 24 4.13 4.22 -10.25
CA ASP A 24 3.46 4.90 -11.35
C ASP A 24 2.90 6.26 -10.88
N PRO A 25 3.22 7.39 -11.56
CA PRO A 25 2.80 8.71 -11.11
C PRO A 25 1.28 8.91 -11.05
N GLU A 26 0.51 8.32 -11.97
CA GLU A 26 -0.95 8.45 -12.00
C GLU A 26 -1.58 7.68 -10.83
N THR A 27 -1.13 6.45 -10.62
CA THR A 27 -1.53 5.61 -9.48
C THR A 27 -1.16 6.28 -8.14
N ALA A 28 0.04 6.87 -8.07
CA ALA A 28 0.49 7.61 -6.89
C ALA A 28 -0.39 8.84 -6.62
N ALA A 29 -0.79 9.57 -7.67
CA ALA A 29 -1.69 10.72 -7.55
C ALA A 29 -3.09 10.31 -7.09
N TYR A 30 -3.62 9.21 -7.64
CA TYR A 30 -4.90 8.62 -7.23
C TYR A 30 -4.90 8.29 -5.73
N TRP A 31 -3.93 7.50 -5.26
CA TRP A 31 -3.89 7.08 -3.86
C TRP A 31 -3.66 8.25 -2.89
N ARG A 32 -2.86 9.24 -3.26
CA ARG A 32 -2.72 10.48 -2.47
C ARG A 32 -4.01 11.30 -2.44
N ALA A 33 -4.79 11.33 -3.52
CA ALA A 33 -6.08 12.00 -3.54
C ALA A 33 -7.09 11.30 -2.64
N ILE A 34 -7.17 9.97 -2.70
CA ILE A 34 -7.99 9.16 -1.78
C ILE A 34 -7.57 9.40 -0.32
N ALA A 35 -6.27 9.39 -0.05
CA ALA A 35 -5.72 9.60 1.29
C ALA A 35 -6.10 10.97 1.88
N ARG A 36 -6.10 12.04 1.06
CA ARG A 36 -6.48 13.39 1.49
C ARG A 36 -7.97 13.60 1.68
N ALA A 37 -8.80 12.81 0.99
CA ALA A 37 -10.24 12.98 0.99
C ALA A 37 -10.96 12.17 2.08
N ASN A 38 -10.27 11.24 2.73
CA ASN A 38 -10.87 10.26 3.64
C ASN A 38 -10.07 10.15 4.93
N ASP A 39 -10.71 9.68 6.00
CA ASP A 39 -10.02 9.38 7.25
C ASP A 39 -9.09 8.16 7.13
N ILE A 40 -8.11 8.09 8.02
CA ILE A 40 -7.12 7.01 8.05
C ILE A 40 -7.70 5.59 8.07
N SER A 41 -8.87 5.37 8.68
CA SER A 41 -9.48 4.03 8.76
C SER A 41 -10.09 3.64 7.41
N ALA A 42 -10.77 4.58 6.75
CA ALA A 42 -11.31 4.39 5.40
C ALA A 42 -10.20 4.12 4.39
N VAL A 43 -9.10 4.88 4.43
CA VAL A 43 -7.95 4.69 3.52
C VAL A 43 -7.26 3.34 3.78
N THR A 44 -7.09 2.96 5.05
CA THR A 44 -6.53 1.66 5.43
C THR A 44 -7.39 0.51 4.87
N HIS A 45 -8.71 0.62 4.99
CA HIS A 45 -9.64 -0.37 4.45
C HIS A 45 -9.54 -0.47 2.93
N GLU A 46 -9.57 0.67 2.23
CA GLU A 46 -9.49 0.72 0.76
C GLU A 46 -8.18 0.11 0.24
N LEU A 47 -7.04 0.47 0.84
CA LEU A 47 -5.73 -0.10 0.50
C LEU A 47 -5.68 -1.62 0.70
N THR A 48 -6.22 -2.09 1.84
CA THR A 48 -6.25 -3.52 2.15
C THR A 48 -7.08 -4.26 1.11
N THR A 49 -8.29 -3.78 0.83
CA THR A 49 -9.21 -4.39 -0.14
C THR A 49 -8.58 -4.44 -1.53
N ALA A 50 -8.09 -3.31 -2.04
CA ALA A 50 -7.50 -3.24 -3.38
C ALA A 50 -6.31 -4.20 -3.54
N MET A 51 -5.37 -4.23 -2.58
CA MET A 51 -4.21 -5.12 -2.66
C MET A 51 -4.59 -6.60 -2.51
N VAL A 52 -5.57 -6.93 -1.67
CA VAL A 52 -6.08 -8.31 -1.54
C VAL A 52 -6.75 -8.76 -2.83
N GLU A 53 -7.53 -7.90 -3.49
CA GLU A 53 -8.16 -8.20 -4.77
C GLU A 53 -7.13 -8.46 -5.88
N GLU A 54 -6.11 -7.61 -5.99
CA GLU A 54 -5.00 -7.78 -6.94
C GLU A 54 -4.28 -9.12 -6.75
N VAL A 55 -3.91 -9.47 -5.51
CA VAL A 55 -3.26 -10.76 -5.22
C VAL A 55 -4.22 -11.94 -5.43
N SER A 56 -5.51 -11.77 -5.13
CA SER A 56 -6.51 -12.84 -5.28
C SER A 56 -6.83 -13.17 -6.73
N ALA A 57 -6.66 -12.19 -7.64
CA ALA A 57 -6.81 -12.38 -9.08
C ALA A 57 -5.70 -13.26 -9.68
N LEU A 58 -4.57 -13.43 -9.00
CA LEU A 58 -3.47 -14.27 -9.46
C LEU A 58 -3.88 -15.76 -9.49
N PRO A 59 -3.36 -16.55 -10.46
CA PRO A 59 -3.53 -17.99 -10.44
C PRO A 59 -3.00 -18.63 -9.15
N ALA A 60 -3.67 -19.70 -8.71
CA ALA A 60 -3.24 -20.47 -7.55
C ALA A 60 -1.79 -20.95 -7.73
N SER A 61 -0.90 -20.45 -6.88
CA SER A 61 0.53 -20.66 -6.97
C SER A 61 1.22 -20.28 -5.67
N TRP A 62 2.44 -20.78 -5.47
CA TRP A 62 3.24 -20.41 -4.30
C TRP A 62 3.49 -18.90 -4.23
N ALA A 63 3.63 -18.22 -5.38
CA ALA A 63 3.81 -16.78 -5.43
C ALA A 63 2.59 -16.03 -4.90
N ARG A 64 1.37 -16.45 -5.26
CA ARG A 64 0.13 -15.90 -4.71
C ARG A 64 0.06 -16.09 -3.19
N ASP A 65 0.34 -17.29 -2.70
CA ASP A 65 0.26 -17.58 -1.26
C ASP A 65 1.31 -16.79 -0.47
N ALA A 66 2.52 -16.65 -1.01
CA ALA A 66 3.57 -15.82 -0.44
C ALA A 66 3.15 -14.35 -0.40
N ALA A 67 2.59 -13.81 -1.49
CA ALA A 67 2.09 -12.45 -1.56
C ALA A 67 0.97 -12.21 -0.53
N MET A 68 0.01 -13.13 -0.41
CA MET A 68 -1.08 -13.03 0.58
C MET A 68 -0.54 -13.01 2.01
N LYS A 69 0.46 -13.85 2.33
CA LYS A 69 1.15 -13.82 3.63
C LYS A 69 1.93 -12.52 3.85
N SER A 70 2.54 -11.96 2.82
CA SER A 70 3.21 -10.66 2.91
C SER A 70 2.24 -9.53 3.22
N LEU A 71 1.04 -9.52 2.62
CA LEU A 71 0.00 -8.53 2.92
C LEU A 71 -0.42 -8.55 4.39
N GLN A 72 -0.41 -9.71 5.05
CA GLN A 72 -0.71 -9.81 6.49
C GLN A 72 0.30 -9.08 7.39
N GLN A 73 1.49 -8.78 6.88
CA GLN A 73 2.55 -8.08 7.63
C GLN A 73 2.62 -6.59 7.29
N VAL A 74 1.79 -6.09 6.37
CA VAL A 74 1.77 -4.66 6.04
C VAL A 74 1.20 -3.87 7.21
N GLU A 75 1.92 -2.82 7.59
CA GLU A 75 1.47 -1.79 8.54
C GLU A 75 0.55 -0.83 7.80
N TRP A 76 -0.72 -1.20 7.65
CA TRP A 76 -1.67 -0.52 6.76
C TRP A 76 -1.94 0.93 7.15
N ARG A 77 -1.97 1.22 8.45
CA ARG A 77 -2.16 2.58 8.96
C ARG A 77 -0.98 3.47 8.60
N GLU A 78 0.23 2.95 8.74
CA GLU A 78 1.49 3.62 8.47
C GLU A 78 1.68 3.82 6.97
N LEU A 79 1.21 2.87 6.15
CA LEU A 79 1.10 3.01 4.70
C LEU A 79 0.15 4.14 4.32
N ALA A 80 -1.05 4.18 4.90
CA ALA A 80 -2.02 5.25 4.67
C ALA A 80 -1.47 6.63 5.05
N GLN A 81 -0.80 6.76 6.21
CA GLN A 81 -0.14 8.00 6.61
C GLN A 81 0.99 8.40 5.67
N SER A 82 1.74 7.43 5.14
CA SER A 82 2.81 7.70 4.18
C SER A 82 2.27 8.23 2.84
N LEU A 83 0.99 7.96 2.54
CA LEU A 83 0.26 8.53 1.40
C LEU A 83 -0.40 9.88 1.74
N GLY A 84 -0.41 10.29 3.01
CA GLY A 84 -0.92 11.58 3.48
C GLY A 84 -2.32 11.54 4.10
N ALA A 85 -2.79 10.38 4.55
CA ALA A 85 -4.01 10.28 5.34
C ALA A 85 -3.79 10.76 6.79
N GLU A 86 -4.79 11.45 7.35
CA GLU A 86 -4.80 12.00 8.72
C GLU A 86 -5.79 11.25 9.63
#